data_AF-F8QCY3-F1
#
_entry.id   AF-F8QCY3-F1
#
_cell.length_a   1.000
_cell.length_b   1.000
_cell.length_c   1.000
_cell.angle_alpha   90.00
_cell.angle_beta   90.00
_cell.angle_gamma   90.00
#
_symmetry.space_group_name_H-M   'P 1'
#
loop_
_entity.id
_entity.type
_entity.pdbx_description
1 polymer ?
#
loop_
_entity_poly.entity_id
_entity_poly.type
_entity_poly.pdbx_seq_one_letter_code
_entity_poly.pdbx_strand_id
1 'polypeptide(L)'
;MHFDIAFPIDLIRFNSTYPPRYLNAKDLDKPAADVTITKMVIQCPFKTDWEVYVSRTDGIRCRDVFDAIYASFNTVLTPLERQSIPLKDRKSYEEACKLRCKATHGLTAVEEAQGLKRVDVLLHNTVFQGLTQPKSGGDWVLNLGRSA
;
A
#
# COMPACT_ATOMS: atom_id res chain seq x y z
N MET A 1 -13.70 -0.17 -6.22
CA MET A 1 -12.64 0.83 -6.05
C MET A 1 -11.33 0.21 -6.55
N HIS A 2 -10.42 1.01 -7.10
CA HIS A 2 -9.09 0.56 -7.50
C HIS A 2 -8.06 1.44 -6.81
N PHE A 3 -7.19 0.79 -6.04
CA PHE A 3 -6.05 1.38 -5.35
C PHE A 3 -4.88 0.40 -5.53
N ASP A 4 -3.83 0.83 -6.22
CA ASP A 4 -2.57 0.13 -6.28
C ASP A 4 -1.61 0.81 -5.30
N ILE A 5 -1.19 0.07 -4.26
CA ILE A 5 -0.42 0.61 -3.14
C ILE A 5 1.00 1.06 -3.52
N ALA A 6 1.44 0.75 -4.75
CA ALA A 6 2.69 1.26 -5.30
C ALA A 6 2.62 2.75 -5.63
N PHE A 7 1.42 3.34 -5.66
CA PHE A 7 1.22 4.72 -6.10
C PHE A 7 0.47 5.57 -5.07
N PRO A 8 0.67 6.91 -5.13
CA PRO A 8 -0.02 7.87 -4.28
C PRO A 8 -1.55 7.74 -4.26
N ILE A 9 -2.16 8.13 -3.13
CA ILE A 9 -3.59 7.93 -2.87
C ILE A 9 -4.52 8.79 -3.74
N ASP A 10 -4.01 9.84 -4.39
CA ASP A 10 -4.75 10.67 -5.34
C ASP A 10 -5.09 9.92 -6.63
N LEU A 11 -4.39 8.81 -6.91
CA LEU A 11 -4.70 7.93 -8.04
C LEU A 11 -5.79 6.90 -7.74
N ILE A 12 -6.30 6.84 -6.50
CA ILE A 12 -7.40 5.94 -6.12
C ILE A 12 -8.67 6.36 -6.85
N ARG A 13 -9.36 5.39 -7.46
CA ARG A 13 -10.54 5.65 -8.29
C ARG A 13 -11.65 4.62 -8.14
N PHE A 14 -12.88 5.03 -8.40
CA PHE A 14 -14.02 4.15 -8.60
C PHE A 14 -14.10 3.74 -10.07
N ASN A 15 -13.78 2.48 -10.36
CA ASN A 15 -13.94 1.89 -11.71
C ASN A 15 -15.41 1.55 -12.04
N SER A 16 -16.33 1.66 -11.08
CA SER A 16 -17.76 1.38 -11.27
C SER A 16 -18.52 2.53 -11.93
N THR A 17 -17.87 3.68 -12.14
CA THR A 17 -18.45 4.84 -12.85
C THR A 17 -17.83 4.96 -14.24
N TYR A 18 -18.59 5.52 -15.19
CA TYR A 18 -18.06 5.88 -16.51
C TYR A 18 -18.22 7.39 -16.75
N PRO A 19 -17.11 8.15 -16.92
CA PRO A 19 -15.72 7.71 -16.79
C PRO A 19 -15.34 7.33 -15.34
N PRO A 20 -14.22 6.60 -15.14
CA PRO A 20 -13.71 6.35 -13.79
C PRO A 20 -13.51 7.66 -13.02
N ARG A 21 -13.96 7.68 -11.76
CA ARG A 21 -13.89 8.88 -10.93
C ARG A 21 -12.89 8.70 -9.80
N TYR A 22 -11.96 9.63 -9.65
CA TYR A 22 -11.03 9.66 -8.51
C TYR A 22 -11.74 9.95 -7.19
N LEU A 23 -11.20 9.43 -6.10
CA LEU A 23 -11.68 9.76 -4.76
C LEU A 23 -11.37 11.24 -4.49
N ASN A 24 -12.37 11.97 -3.99
CA ASN A 24 -12.18 13.35 -3.56
C ASN A 24 -12.00 13.40 -2.04
N ALA A 25 -11.74 14.60 -1.50
CA ALA A 25 -11.59 14.79 -0.06
C ALA A 25 -12.79 14.28 0.76
N LYS A 26 -14.03 14.47 0.27
CA LYS A 26 -15.24 13.97 0.95
C LYS A 26 -15.29 12.45 1.03
N ASP A 27 -14.77 11.74 0.03
CA ASP A 27 -14.68 10.27 0.07
C ASP A 27 -13.59 9.80 1.02
N LEU A 28 -12.43 10.48 1.01
CA LEU A 28 -11.27 10.15 1.83
C LEU A 28 -11.47 10.50 3.31
N ASP A 29 -12.25 11.53 3.63
CA ASP A 29 -12.47 11.99 5.00
C ASP A 29 -13.62 11.25 5.73
N LYS A 30 -14.25 10.27 5.07
CA LYS A 30 -15.22 9.36 5.70
C LYS A 30 -14.54 8.53 6.80
N PRO A 31 -15.27 8.16 7.87
CA PRO A 31 -14.79 7.21 8.87
C PRO A 31 -14.33 5.89 8.22
N ALA A 32 -13.22 5.33 8.69
CA ALA A 32 -12.69 4.07 8.16
C ALA A 32 -13.50 2.83 8.60
N ALA A 33 -14.30 2.96 9.66
CA ALA A 33 -15.14 1.91 10.22
C ALA A 33 -16.45 2.50 10.74
N ASP A 34 -17.47 1.66 10.88
CA ASP A 34 -18.78 2.05 11.43
C ASP A 34 -18.69 2.49 12.91
N VAL A 35 -17.68 1.97 13.63
CA VAL A 35 -17.36 2.36 15.00
C VAL A 35 -16.13 3.25 15.00
N THR A 36 -16.11 4.26 15.87
CA THR A 36 -14.96 5.13 16.03
C THR A 36 -13.78 4.36 16.60
N ILE A 37 -12.76 4.15 15.77
CA ILE A 37 -11.48 3.56 16.14
C ILE A 37 -10.39 4.63 16.06
N THR A 38 -9.53 4.72 17.08
CA THR A 38 -8.46 5.74 17.16
C THR A 38 -7.07 5.17 16.91
N LYS A 39 -6.95 3.83 16.91
CA LYS A 39 -5.72 3.09 16.61
C LYS A 39 -6.07 1.87 15.78
N MET A 40 -5.20 1.55 14.83
CA MET A 40 -5.31 0.39 13.96
C MET A 40 -3.91 -0.09 13.61
N VAL A 41 -3.66 -1.38 13.82
CA VAL A 41 -2.47 -2.07 13.33
C VAL A 41 -2.92 -2.97 12.18
N ILE A 42 -2.24 -2.85 11.04
CA ILE A 42 -2.53 -3.64 9.84
C ILE A 42 -1.33 -4.52 9.53
N GLN A 43 -1.56 -5.82 9.54
CA GLN A 43 -0.61 -6.87 9.21
C GLN A 43 -0.56 -7.12 7.71
N CYS A 44 0.64 -7.30 7.17
CA CYS A 44 0.85 -7.75 5.80
C CYS A 44 1.19 -9.25 5.80
N PRO A 45 0.32 -10.14 5.29
CA PRO A 45 0.60 -11.59 5.30
C PRO A 45 1.87 -11.99 4.52
N PHE A 46 2.27 -11.19 3.54
CA PHE A 46 3.46 -11.44 2.74
C PHE A 46 4.76 -11.19 3.52
N LYS A 47 4.72 -10.30 4.52
CA LYS A 47 5.85 -9.91 5.37
C LYS A 47 5.33 -9.47 6.75
N THR A 48 5.46 -10.37 7.72
CA THR A 48 5.01 -10.15 9.11
C THR A 48 5.69 -8.98 9.80
N ASP A 49 6.89 -8.60 9.35
CA ASP A 49 7.66 -7.52 9.97
C ASP A 49 7.28 -6.12 9.45
N TRP A 50 6.35 -6.05 8.48
CA TRP A 50 5.92 -4.80 7.84
C TRP A 50 4.51 -4.41 8.27
N GLU A 51 4.39 -4.17 9.58
CA GLU A 51 3.17 -3.68 10.19
C GLU A 51 2.92 -2.22 9.79
N VAL A 52 1.67 -1.92 9.46
CA VAL A 52 1.21 -0.55 9.20
C VAL A 52 0.48 -0.03 10.42
N TYR A 53 0.99 1.05 10.99
CA TYR A 53 0.41 1.69 12.16
C TYR A 53 -0.38 2.92 11.75
N VAL A 54 -1.66 2.97 12.15
CA VAL A 54 -2.53 4.12 11.94
C VAL A 54 -3.05 4.60 13.29
N SER A 55 -2.92 5.90 13.56
CA SER A 55 -3.47 6.48 14.78
C SER A 55 -4.00 7.87 14.54
N ARG A 56 -5.15 8.17 15.14
CA ARG A 56 -5.82 9.46 15.07
C ARG A 56 -6.73 9.66 16.28
N THR A 57 -6.61 10.78 16.97
CA THR A 57 -7.36 11.07 18.21
C THR A 57 -8.86 11.13 17.99
N ASP A 58 -9.29 11.71 16.86
CA ASP A 58 -10.70 12.03 16.60
C ASP A 58 -11.43 10.93 15.80
N GLY A 59 -10.85 9.73 15.73
CA GLY A 59 -11.31 8.63 14.89
C GLY A 59 -10.61 8.60 13.53
N ILE A 60 -10.20 7.40 13.11
CA ILE A 60 -9.48 7.11 11.87
C ILE A 60 -10.42 7.27 10.66
N ARG A 61 -9.93 7.94 9.63
CA ARG A 61 -10.59 8.15 8.33
C ARG A 61 -9.99 7.22 7.27
N CYS A 62 -10.69 7.05 6.16
CA CYS A 62 -10.20 6.29 5.00
C CYS A 62 -8.84 6.84 4.51
N ARG A 63 -8.66 8.17 4.51
CA ARG A 63 -7.40 8.84 4.20
C ARG A 63 -6.25 8.32 5.03
N ASP A 64 -6.41 8.34 6.35
CA ASP A 64 -5.34 7.99 7.29
C ASP A 64 -4.88 6.53 7.04
N VAL A 65 -5.84 5.64 6.72
CA VAL A 65 -5.56 4.25 6.37
C VAL A 65 -4.80 4.12 5.05
N PHE A 66 -5.29 4.74 3.98
CA PHE A 66 -4.66 4.63 2.66
C PHE A 66 -3.27 5.28 2.62
N ASP A 67 -3.12 6.45 3.26
CA ASP A 67 -1.83 7.13 3.38
C ASP A 67 -0.82 6.29 4.17
N ALA A 68 -1.24 5.68 5.30
CA ALA A 68 -0.35 4.84 6.09
C ALA A 68 0.08 3.57 5.35
N ILE A 69 -0.84 2.94 4.59
CA ILE A 69 -0.51 1.82 3.72
C ILE A 69 0.50 2.26 2.67
N TYR A 70 0.18 3.31 1.89
CA TYR A 70 1.09 3.81 0.85
C TYR A 70 2.47 4.15 1.42
N ALA A 71 2.54 4.92 2.51
CA ALA A 71 3.80 5.32 3.13
C ALA A 71 4.65 4.12 3.60
N SER A 72 4.00 3.12 4.23
CA SER A 72 4.67 1.91 4.70
C SER A 72 5.30 1.12 3.55
N PHE A 73 4.61 1.00 2.42
CA PHE A 73 5.11 0.22 1.27
C PHE A 73 5.98 1.03 0.29
N ASN A 74 5.88 2.36 0.32
CA ASN A 74 6.76 3.28 -0.41
C ASN A 74 8.12 3.50 0.30
N THR A 75 8.34 2.85 1.45
CA THR A 75 9.61 2.91 2.18
C THR A 75 10.70 2.12 1.43
N VAL A 76 11.86 2.75 1.24
CA VAL A 76 13.06 2.10 0.68
C VAL A 76 13.52 1.00 1.62
N LEU A 77 13.90 -0.15 1.06
CA LEU A 77 14.43 -1.26 1.85
C LEU A 77 15.68 -0.84 2.61
N THR A 78 15.69 -1.13 3.91
CA THR A 78 16.88 -1.00 4.74
C THR A 78 17.99 -1.94 4.25
N PRO A 79 19.27 -1.68 4.59
CA PRO A 79 20.37 -2.58 4.24
C PRO A 79 20.14 -4.03 4.71
N LEU A 80 19.54 -4.21 5.89
CA LEU A 80 19.23 -5.53 6.44
C LEU A 80 18.13 -6.25 5.64
N GLU A 81 17.03 -5.56 5.33
CA GLU A 81 15.96 -6.11 4.48
C GLU A 81 16.49 -6.46 3.08
N ARG A 82 17.39 -5.64 2.53
CA ARG A 82 18.00 -5.91 1.21
C ARG A 82 18.91 -7.13 1.23
N GLN A 83 19.66 -7.33 2.32
CA GLN A 83 20.55 -8.49 2.48
C GLN A 83 19.77 -9.79 2.67
N SER A 84 18.59 -9.74 3.30
CA SER A 84 17.76 -10.92 3.52
C SER A 84 17.03 -11.42 2.27
N ILE A 85 17.08 -10.67 1.16
CA ILE A 85 16.52 -11.10 -0.13
C ILE A 85 17.32 -12.29 -0.68
N PRO A 86 16.68 -13.45 -0.89
CA PRO A 86 17.30 -14.60 -1.53
C PRO A 86 17.79 -14.26 -2.94
N LEU A 87 18.99 -14.72 -3.30
CA LEU A 87 19.62 -14.42 -4.61
C LEU A 87 18.70 -14.76 -5.80
N LYS A 88 17.95 -15.86 -5.70
CA LYS A 88 17.00 -16.31 -6.73
C LYS A 88 15.85 -15.33 -6.99
N ASP A 89 15.47 -14.51 -6.01
CA ASP A 89 14.30 -13.62 -6.08
C ASP A 89 14.68 -12.18 -6.47
N ARG A 90 15.98 -11.83 -6.40
CA ARG A 90 16.48 -10.46 -6.67
C ARG A 90 16.05 -9.95 -8.04
N LYS A 91 16.19 -10.78 -9.07
CA LYS A 91 15.85 -10.40 -10.45
C LYS A 91 14.37 -10.00 -10.57
N SER A 92 13.47 -10.76 -9.96
CA SER A 92 12.04 -10.49 -9.98
C SER A 92 11.68 -9.18 -9.26
N TYR A 93 12.33 -8.90 -8.12
CA TYR A 93 12.12 -7.64 -7.39
C TYR A 93 12.71 -6.43 -8.14
N GLU A 94 13.87 -6.58 -8.79
CA GLU A 94 14.44 -5.54 -9.65
C GLU A 94 13.55 -5.25 -10.86
N GLU A 95 12.95 -6.28 -11.47
CA GLU A 95 11.98 -6.13 -12.54
C GLU A 95 10.72 -5.40 -12.07
N ALA A 96 10.19 -5.76 -10.90
CA ALA A 96 9.04 -5.06 -10.29
C ALA A 96 9.34 -3.58 -10.04
N CYS A 97 10.53 -3.26 -9.52
CA CYS A 97 10.98 -1.88 -9.32
C CYS A 97 11.04 -1.09 -10.63
N LYS A 98 11.62 -1.67 -11.69
CA LYS A 98 11.68 -1.03 -13.01
C LYS A 98 10.27 -0.74 -13.57
N LEU A 99 9.35 -1.70 -13.42
CA LEU A 99 7.96 -1.51 -13.85
C LEU A 99 7.28 -0.37 -13.10
N ARG A 100 7.44 -0.30 -11.77
CA ARG A 100 6.93 0.80 -10.93
C ARG A 100 7.53 2.15 -11.32
N CYS A 101 8.84 2.23 -11.51
CA CYS A 101 9.52 3.46 -11.91
C CYS A 101 9.06 3.95 -13.28
N LYS A 102 8.84 3.04 -14.23
CA LYS A 102 8.30 3.36 -15.57
C LYS A 102 6.85 3.86 -15.51
N ALA A 103 6.05 3.32 -14.61
CA ALA A 103 4.67 3.75 -14.39
C ALA A 103 4.58 5.14 -13.71
N THR A 104 5.64 5.58 -13.03
CA THR A 104 5.71 6.91 -12.41
C THR A 104 6.16 7.96 -13.43
N HIS A 105 5.19 8.58 -14.10
CA HIS A 105 5.46 9.49 -15.21
C HIS A 105 6.30 10.72 -14.77
N GLY A 106 7.37 11.02 -15.50
CA GLY A 106 8.22 12.21 -15.26
C GLY A 106 9.20 12.10 -14.08
N LEU A 107 9.15 11.02 -13.29
CA LEU A 107 10.03 10.82 -12.12
C LEU A 107 10.86 9.53 -12.17
N THR A 108 10.86 8.82 -13.30
CA THR A 108 11.51 7.50 -13.44
C THR A 108 12.95 7.49 -12.92
N ALA A 109 13.80 8.44 -13.36
CA ALA A 109 15.20 8.48 -12.92
C ALA A 109 15.37 8.74 -11.41
N VAL A 110 14.45 9.51 -10.80
CA VAL A 110 14.45 9.79 -9.36
C VAL A 110 14.04 8.53 -8.59
N GLU A 111 13.00 7.85 -9.05
CA GLU A 111 12.52 6.61 -8.44
C GLU A 111 13.55 5.47 -8.56
N GLU A 112 14.22 5.35 -9.71
CA GLU A 112 15.30 4.37 -9.91
C GLU A 112 16.49 4.63 -8.97
N ALA A 113 16.83 5.91 -8.74
CA ALA A 113 17.93 6.28 -7.84
C ALA A 113 17.65 5.96 -6.37
N GLN A 114 16.37 5.90 -5.96
CA GLN A 114 15.98 5.50 -4.59
C GLN A 114 16.16 3.99 -4.36
N GLY A 115 16.10 3.19 -5.42
CA GLY A 115 16.26 1.73 -5.36
C GLY A 115 14.99 0.98 -4.97
N LEU A 116 15.17 -0.22 -4.40
CA LEU A 116 14.07 -1.12 -4.04
C LEU A 116 13.27 -0.58 -2.86
N LYS A 117 11.95 -0.56 -3.00
CA LYS A 117 10.98 -0.26 -1.94
C LYS A 117 10.30 -1.54 -1.47
N ARG A 118 9.69 -1.50 -0.29
CA ARG A 118 8.93 -2.64 0.26
C ARG A 118 7.86 -3.16 -0.71
N VAL A 119 7.19 -2.26 -1.45
CA VAL A 119 6.21 -2.64 -2.47
C VAL A 119 6.79 -3.51 -3.59
N ASP A 120 8.07 -3.33 -3.96
CA ASP A 120 8.70 -4.10 -5.05
C ASP A 120 8.87 -5.58 -4.67
N VAL A 121 8.98 -5.87 -3.38
CA VAL A 121 9.07 -7.25 -2.84
C VAL A 121 7.72 -7.96 -2.89
N LEU A 122 6.62 -7.22 -3.03
CA LEU A 122 5.30 -7.79 -3.25
C LEU A 122 5.08 -8.21 -4.72
N LEU A 123 6.05 -7.93 -5.59
CA LEU A 123 5.99 -8.17 -7.03
C LEU A 123 4.74 -7.51 -7.63
N HIS A 124 3.82 -8.31 -8.14
CA HIS A 124 2.58 -7.84 -8.74
C HIS A 124 1.42 -7.81 -7.75
N ASN A 125 1.60 -8.22 -6.49
CA ASN A 125 0.51 -8.26 -5.51
C ASN A 125 0.36 -6.91 -4.80
N THR A 126 -0.01 -5.86 -5.54
CA THR A 126 -0.06 -4.48 -5.05
C THR A 126 -1.45 -3.86 -5.08
N VAL A 127 -2.47 -4.55 -5.63
CA VAL A 127 -3.82 -4.00 -5.70
C VAL A 127 -4.54 -4.25 -4.38
N PHE A 128 -4.95 -3.18 -3.70
CA PHE A 128 -5.73 -3.24 -2.47
C PHE A 128 -7.10 -3.90 -2.69
N GLN A 129 -7.37 -4.97 -1.94
CA GLN A 129 -8.64 -5.72 -1.97
C GLN A 129 -9.49 -5.54 -0.71
N GLY A 130 -9.04 -4.70 0.23
CA GLY A 130 -9.73 -4.46 1.50
C GLY A 130 -8.93 -4.87 2.72
N LEU A 131 -9.48 -4.59 3.89
CA LEU A 131 -8.95 -5.01 5.18
C LEU A 131 -9.92 -6.00 5.82
N THR A 132 -9.39 -7.04 6.46
CA THR A 132 -10.17 -8.00 7.23
C THR A 132 -9.82 -7.89 8.69
N GLN A 133 -10.80 -7.70 9.58
CA GLN A 133 -10.58 -7.83 11.01
C GLN A 133 -10.95 -9.25 11.46
N PRO A 134 -10.05 -9.98 12.16
CA PRO A 134 -10.38 -11.25 12.77
C PRO A 134 -11.52 -11.10 13.78
N LYS A 135 -12.42 -12.10 13.87
CA LYS A 135 -13.57 -12.09 14.80
C LYS A 135 -13.17 -11.94 16.28
N SER A 136 -11.93 -12.24 16.63
CA SER A 136 -11.36 -12.08 17.97
C SER A 136 -11.03 -10.63 18.34
N GLY A 137 -11.22 -9.66 17.43
CA GLY A 137 -10.82 -8.27 17.64
C GLY A 137 -9.31 -8.04 17.52
N GLY A 138 -8.59 -8.96 16.87
CA GLY A 138 -7.16 -8.84 16.60
C GLY A 138 -6.81 -7.81 15.52
N ASP A 139 -5.54 -7.76 15.17
CA ASP A 139 -5.01 -6.84 14.16
C ASP A 139 -5.67 -7.03 12.79
N TRP A 140 -5.76 -5.95 12.04
CA TRP A 140 -6.35 -5.95 10.71
C TRP A 140 -5.41 -6.62 9.73
N VAL A 141 -5.94 -7.34 8.75
CA VAL A 141 -5.15 -8.01 7.73
C VAL A 141 -5.32 -7.29 6.40
N LEU A 142 -4.22 -6.88 5.79
CA LEU A 142 -4.19 -6.28 4.46
C LEU A 142 -4.34 -7.37 3.39
N ASN A 143 -5.41 -7.28 2.59
CA ASN A 143 -5.61 -8.17 1.45
C ASN A 143 -5.12 -7.48 0.18
N LEU A 144 -4.18 -8.12 -0.52
CA LEU A 144 -3.65 -7.65 -1.80
C LEU A 144 -3.94 -8.65 -2.90
N GLY A 145 -4.26 -8.13 -4.08
CA GLY A 145 -4.44 -8.88 -5.31
C GLY A 145 -3.42 -8.47 -6.35
N ARG A 146 -3.42 -9.21 -7.46
CA ARG A 146 -2.48 -8.99 -8.56
C ARG A 146 -2.86 -7.74 -9.37
N SER A 147 -1.87 -6.90 -9.64
CA SER A 147 -1.93 -5.81 -10.62
C SER A 147 -1.87 -6.44 -12.02
N ALA A 148 -2.83 -6.06 -12.86
CA ALA A 148 -3.07 -6.62 -14.19
C ALA A 148 -2.22 -5.92 -15.26
#